data_AF-A0A2N5SE83-F1
#
_entry.id   AF-A0A2N5SE83-F1
#
_cell.length_a   1.000
_cell.length_b   1.000
_cell.length_c   1.000
_cell.angle_alpha   90.00
_cell.angle_beta   90.00
_cell.angle_gamma   90.00
#
_symmetry.space_group_name_H-M   'P 1'
#
loop_
_entity.id
_entity.type
_entity.pdbx_description
1 polymer ?
#
loop_
_entity_poly.entity_id
_entity_poly.type
_entity_poly.pdbx_seq_one_letter_code
_entity_poly.pdbx_strand_id
1 'polypeptide(L)'
;MIVALQELSIHGDFQTTVKYLIKLLKTEAFESNTITTGWLDTLISAHVTAKRPDNTLAVICGAVTKARLQAVAASVEYKRLHDKGQVPDKNLLRTAFTLDFIYENIKYRVLATRSAAGLCTLFCNGGKVSVGLRTLADGGLLVLLDGRSHTVYWREECSSTDGQFQDFFDQARKRSNPVEVA
;
A
#
# COMPACT_ATOMS: atom_id res chain seq x y z
N MET A 1 25.87 7.16 1.08
CA MET A 1 24.84 7.27 2.14
C MET A 1 23.41 7.12 1.61
N ILE A 2 22.99 7.90 0.60
CA ILE A 2 21.62 7.85 0.06
C ILE A 2 21.19 6.44 -0.37
N VAL A 3 22.05 5.72 -1.10
CA VAL A 3 21.78 4.34 -1.56
C VAL A 3 21.53 3.39 -0.39
N ALA A 4 22.31 3.51 0.70
CA ALA A 4 22.14 2.68 1.89
C ALA A 4 20.79 2.96 2.58
N LEU A 5 20.38 4.22 2.69
CA LEU A 5 19.07 4.60 3.26
C LEU A 5 17.90 4.18 2.36
N GLN A 6 18.09 4.11 1.04
CA GLN A 6 17.07 3.61 0.11
C GLN A 6 16.84 2.10 0.23
N GLU A 7 17.90 1.33 0.51
CA GLU A 7 17.79 -0.10 0.73
C GLU A 7 17.37 -0.47 2.17
N LEU A 8 17.60 0.44 3.12
CA LEU A 8 17.21 0.27 4.51
C LEU A 8 15.68 0.12 4.64
N SER A 9 15.26 -1.05 5.11
CA SER A 9 13.87 -1.37 5.38
C SER A 9 13.68 -1.50 6.88
N ILE A 10 13.11 -0.47 7.51
CA ILE A 10 12.75 -0.51 8.93
C ILE A 10 11.23 -0.50 9.02
N HIS A 11 10.68 -1.61 9.49
CA HIS A 11 9.26 -1.75 9.80
C HIS A 11 9.13 -1.84 11.32
N GLY A 12 8.59 -0.80 11.95
CA GLY A 12 8.42 -0.73 13.39
C GLY A 12 7.21 0.10 13.75
N ASP A 13 6.71 -0.01 14.99
CA ASP A 13 5.50 0.67 15.43
C ASP A 13 5.59 2.20 15.26
N PHE A 14 6.80 2.74 15.39
CA PHE A 14 7.09 4.16 15.25
C PHE A 14 7.43 4.54 13.80
N GLN A 15 6.88 5.68 13.36
CA GLN A 15 7.28 6.29 12.09
C GLN A 15 8.77 6.68 12.14
N THR A 16 9.54 6.33 11.10
CA THR A 16 10.97 6.65 11.03
C THR A 16 11.24 7.86 10.13
N THR A 17 12.29 8.62 10.44
CA THR A 17 12.70 9.81 9.67
C THR A 17 13.44 9.48 8.37
N VAL A 18 13.67 8.20 8.05
CA VAL A 18 14.48 7.75 6.90
C VAL A 18 13.98 8.33 5.58
N LYS A 19 12.66 8.35 5.35
CA LYS A 19 12.07 8.92 4.13
C LYS A 19 12.37 10.41 3.98
N TYR A 20 12.33 11.14 5.09
CA TYR A 20 12.60 12.57 5.13
C TYR A 20 14.09 12.85 4.92
N LEU A 21 14.97 12.07 5.57
CA LEU A 21 16.42 12.15 5.37
C LEU A 21 16.81 11.92 3.90
N ILE A 22 16.22 10.95 3.21
CA ILE A 22 16.47 10.74 1.78
C ILE A 22 16.09 11.97 0.94
N LYS A 23 15.02 12.68 1.31
CA LYS A 23 14.61 13.91 0.62
C LYS A 23 15.60 15.05 0.85
N LEU A 24 16.01 15.26 2.11
CA LEU A 24 16.99 16.29 2.48
C LEU A 24 18.35 16.07 1.83
N LEU A 25 18.80 14.82 1.73
CA LEU A 25 20.09 14.50 1.11
C LEU A 25 20.09 14.67 -0.42
N LYS A 26 18.92 14.85 -1.05
CA LYS A 26 18.75 15.06 -2.50
C LYS A 26 18.47 16.52 -2.87
N THR A 27 18.39 17.43 -1.90
CA THR A 27 18.20 18.86 -2.20
C THR A 27 19.50 19.50 -2.62
N GLU A 28 19.44 20.34 -3.66
CA GLU A 28 20.59 21.08 -4.19
C GLU A 28 21.34 21.86 -3.11
N ALA A 29 20.62 22.52 -2.19
CA ALA A 29 21.21 23.24 -1.06
C ALA A 29 22.14 22.38 -0.19
N PHE A 30 21.83 21.08 -0.05
CA PHE A 30 22.67 20.14 0.68
C PHE A 30 23.87 19.69 -0.18
N GLU A 31 23.68 19.51 -1.48
CA GLU A 31 24.76 19.16 -2.43
C GLU A 31 25.79 20.30 -2.59
N SER A 32 25.33 21.55 -2.62
CA SER A 32 26.19 22.75 -2.73
C SER A 32 26.73 23.24 -1.38
N ASN A 33 26.39 22.57 -0.27
CA ASN A 33 26.80 22.93 1.10
C ASN A 33 26.42 24.37 1.50
N THR A 34 25.33 24.92 0.95
CA THR A 34 24.80 26.25 1.27
C THR A 34 23.65 26.14 2.28
N ILE A 35 23.90 25.45 3.39
CA ILE A 35 22.92 25.24 4.46
C ILE A 35 23.22 26.17 5.66
N THR A 36 22.17 26.74 6.24
CA THR A 36 22.23 27.52 7.48
C THR A 36 21.62 26.73 8.65
N THR A 37 21.84 27.18 9.88
CA THR A 37 21.27 26.53 11.07
C THR A 37 19.73 26.56 11.10
N GLY A 38 19.09 27.54 10.45
CA GLY A 38 17.63 27.62 10.32
C GLY A 38 17.06 26.99 9.04
N TRP A 39 17.90 26.37 8.20
CA TRP A 39 17.46 25.81 6.91
C TRP A 39 16.38 24.74 7.08
N LEU A 40 16.55 23.84 8.05
CA LEU A 40 15.59 22.76 8.30
C LEU A 40 14.23 23.31 8.79
N ASP A 41 14.24 24.32 9.67
CA ASP A 41 13.02 24.97 10.16
C ASP A 41 12.24 25.66 9.03
N THR A 42 12.97 26.20 8.04
CA THR A 42 12.37 26.78 6.84
C THR A 42 11.67 25.72 6.00
N LEU A 43 12.25 24.51 5.90
CA LEU A 43 11.61 23.38 5.19
C LEU A 43 10.42 22.80 5.95
N ILE A 44 10.47 22.78 7.28
CA ILE A 44 9.36 22.34 8.14
C ILE A 44 8.18 23.31 8.00
N SER A 45 8.44 24.62 8.09
CA SER A 45 7.39 25.64 7.91
C SER A 45 6.79 25.64 6.50
N ALA A 46 7.58 25.29 5.48
CA ALA A 46 7.10 25.08 4.11
C ALA A 46 6.35 23.74 3.88
N HIS A 47 6.10 22.94 4.93
CA HIS A 47 5.37 21.68 4.86
C HIS A 47 5.92 20.71 3.81
N VAL A 48 7.25 20.65 3.68
CA VAL A 48 7.94 19.84 2.67
C VAL A 48 7.79 18.36 3.02
N THR A 49 6.81 17.67 2.41
CA THR A 49 6.51 16.26 2.69
C THR A 49 7.48 15.29 2.00
N ALA A 50 7.75 14.13 2.60
CA ALA A 50 8.53 13.09 1.93
C ALA A 50 7.86 12.64 0.61
N LYS A 51 8.65 12.19 -0.36
CA LYS A 51 8.14 11.79 -1.69
C LYS A 51 7.12 10.66 -1.52
N ARG A 52 5.86 10.95 -1.81
CA ARG A 52 4.76 9.97 -1.83
C ARG A 52 4.75 9.20 -3.17
N PRO A 53 4.21 7.97 -3.20
CA PRO A 53 3.91 7.29 -4.45
C PRO A 53 2.85 8.06 -5.25
N ASP A 54 2.70 7.73 -6.52
CA ASP A 54 1.63 8.26 -7.36
C ASP A 54 0.24 7.93 -6.77
N ASN A 55 -0.68 8.88 -6.84
CA ASN A 55 -1.99 8.78 -6.20
C ASN A 55 -2.80 7.62 -6.75
N THR A 56 -2.76 7.41 -8.08
CA THR A 56 -3.45 6.29 -8.71
C THR A 56 -2.90 4.95 -8.24
N LEU A 57 -1.57 4.83 -8.18
CA LEU A 57 -0.90 3.64 -7.66
C LEU A 57 -1.25 3.36 -6.19
N ALA A 58 -1.26 4.39 -5.34
CA ALA A 58 -1.63 4.26 -3.93
C ALA A 58 -3.07 3.75 -3.77
N VAL A 59 -4.01 4.33 -4.53
CA VAL A 59 -5.43 3.93 -4.51
C VAL A 59 -5.60 2.48 -4.98
N ILE A 60 -4.93 2.09 -6.08
CA ILE A 60 -4.98 0.71 -6.61
C ILE A 60 -4.43 -0.28 -5.57
N CYS A 61 -3.22 -0.03 -5.05
CA CYS A 61 -2.61 -0.89 -4.04
C CYS A 61 -3.50 -0.99 -2.78
N GLY A 62 -4.17 0.10 -2.40
CA GLY A 62 -5.01 0.15 -1.20
C GLY A 62 -6.29 -0.63 -1.33
N ALA A 63 -6.97 -0.46 -2.46
CA ALA A 63 -8.15 -1.25 -2.80
C ALA A 63 -7.81 -2.74 -2.81
N VAL A 64 -6.67 -3.10 -3.40
CA VAL A 64 -6.27 -4.49 -3.51
C VAL A 64 -5.91 -5.12 -2.16
N THR A 65 -5.14 -4.42 -1.33
CA THR A 65 -4.81 -4.89 0.02
C THR A 65 -6.07 -5.08 0.86
N LYS A 66 -7.01 -4.12 0.82
CA LYS A 66 -8.31 -4.25 1.52
C LYS A 66 -9.13 -5.42 1.01
N ALA A 67 -9.25 -5.58 -0.30
CA ALA A 67 -9.97 -6.71 -0.90
C ALA A 67 -9.36 -8.05 -0.44
N ARG A 68 -8.03 -8.11 -0.40
CA ARG A 68 -7.30 -9.30 0.04
C ARG A 68 -7.55 -9.60 1.51
N LEU A 69 -7.47 -8.60 2.39
CA LEU A 69 -7.73 -8.75 3.82
C LEU A 69 -9.15 -9.26 4.07
N GLN A 70 -10.16 -8.68 3.41
CA GLN A 70 -11.54 -9.15 3.51
C GLN A 70 -11.70 -10.58 3.00
N ALA A 71 -11.08 -10.93 1.87
CA ALA A 71 -11.14 -12.28 1.32
C ALA A 71 -10.46 -13.33 2.22
N VAL A 72 -9.33 -12.97 2.85
CA VAL A 72 -8.61 -13.84 3.81
C VAL A 72 -9.44 -14.00 5.08
N ALA A 73 -9.97 -12.91 5.64
CA ALA A 73 -10.84 -12.95 6.82
C ALA A 73 -12.08 -13.84 6.59
N ALA A 74 -12.75 -13.67 5.44
CA ALA A 74 -13.87 -14.52 5.05
C ALA A 74 -13.50 -16.01 4.93
N SER A 75 -12.32 -16.30 4.38
CA SER A 75 -11.83 -17.69 4.25
C SER A 75 -11.48 -18.30 5.61
N VAL A 76 -10.90 -17.52 6.53
CA VAL A 76 -10.61 -17.95 7.90
C VAL A 76 -11.89 -18.22 8.66
N GLU A 77 -12.87 -17.32 8.56
CA GLU A 77 -14.16 -17.48 9.22
C GLU A 77 -14.93 -18.69 8.71
N TYR A 78 -14.90 -18.92 7.39
CA TYR A 78 -15.52 -20.10 6.79
C TYR A 78 -14.92 -21.39 7.36
N LYS A 79 -13.59 -21.48 7.45
CA LYS A 79 -12.90 -22.64 8.03
C LYS A 79 -13.28 -22.83 9.50
N ARG A 80 -13.27 -21.75 10.29
CA ARG A 80 -13.63 -21.78 11.72
C ARG A 80 -15.04 -22.34 11.97
N LEU A 81 -16.00 -21.95 11.15
CA LEU A 81 -17.38 -22.45 11.24
C LEU A 81 -17.48 -23.91 10.78
N HIS A 82 -16.76 -24.25 9.71
CA HIS A 82 -16.69 -25.62 9.20
C HIS A 82 -16.08 -26.59 10.22
N ASP A 83 -15.01 -26.19 10.91
CA ASP A 83 -14.37 -26.98 11.98
C ASP A 83 -15.31 -27.23 13.17
N LYS A 84 -16.32 -26.37 13.35
CA LYS A 84 -17.39 -26.52 14.35
C LYS A 84 -18.57 -27.36 13.85
N GLY A 85 -18.51 -27.90 12.64
CA GLY A 85 -19.60 -28.65 12.01
C GLY A 85 -20.76 -27.78 11.53
N GLN A 86 -20.59 -26.46 11.45
CA GLN A 86 -21.60 -25.55 10.92
C GLN A 86 -21.38 -25.32 9.43
N VAL A 87 -22.44 -25.36 8.63
CA VAL A 87 -22.40 -24.99 7.22
C VAL A 87 -22.61 -23.48 7.10
N PRO A 88 -21.58 -22.70 6.71
CA PRO A 88 -21.72 -21.25 6.57
C PRO A 88 -22.56 -20.88 5.35
N ASP A 89 -23.04 -19.64 5.34
CA ASP A 89 -23.72 -19.10 4.16
C ASP A 89 -22.76 -19.00 2.96
N LYS A 90 -23.29 -19.26 1.75
CA LYS A 90 -22.52 -19.22 0.49
C LYS A 90 -21.99 -17.82 0.21
N ASN A 91 -22.65 -16.78 0.72
CA ASN A 91 -22.23 -15.40 0.55
C ASN A 91 -20.95 -15.05 1.32
N LEU A 92 -20.53 -15.88 2.29
CA LEU A 92 -19.28 -15.67 3.02
C LEU A 92 -18.08 -15.73 2.06
N LEU A 93 -18.07 -16.66 1.11
CA LEU A 93 -17.00 -16.84 0.12
C LEU A 93 -17.24 -16.04 -1.18
N ARG A 94 -17.76 -14.82 -1.07
CA ARG A 94 -17.92 -13.93 -2.23
C ARG A 94 -16.58 -13.58 -2.87
N THR A 95 -16.59 -13.43 -4.19
CA THR A 95 -15.42 -13.01 -4.97
C THR A 95 -15.40 -11.51 -5.24
N ALA A 96 -16.54 -10.82 -5.09
CA ALA A 96 -16.69 -9.39 -5.29
C ALA A 96 -16.80 -8.65 -3.96
N PHE A 97 -15.99 -7.61 -3.79
CA PHE A 97 -15.91 -6.77 -2.59
C PHE A 97 -16.04 -5.30 -2.99
N THR A 98 -17.08 -4.64 -2.51
CA THR A 98 -17.22 -3.19 -2.64
C THR A 98 -16.45 -2.52 -1.52
N LEU A 99 -15.51 -1.65 -1.87
CA LEU A 99 -14.61 -0.96 -0.97
C LEU A 99 -14.81 0.53 -1.07
N ASP A 100 -15.02 1.17 0.08
CA ASP A 100 -15.08 2.61 0.22
C ASP A 100 -13.93 3.08 1.12
N PHE A 101 -13.16 4.07 0.66
CA PHE A 101 -12.09 4.68 1.44
C PHE A 101 -11.76 6.10 0.95
N ILE A 102 -11.13 6.89 1.82
CA ILE A 102 -10.72 8.27 1.50
C ILE A 102 -9.20 8.33 1.40
N TYR A 103 -8.69 8.82 0.27
CA TYR A 103 -7.26 9.04 0.06
C TYR A 103 -7.04 10.46 -0.45
N GLU A 104 -6.13 11.21 0.18
CA GLU A 104 -5.87 12.64 -0.09
C GLU A 104 -7.16 13.49 -0.22
N ASN A 105 -8.08 13.33 0.75
CA ASN A 105 -9.36 14.03 0.80
C ASN A 105 -10.34 13.73 -0.36
N ILE A 106 -10.06 12.69 -1.15
CA ILE A 106 -10.94 12.20 -2.22
C ILE A 106 -11.52 10.85 -1.80
N LYS A 107 -12.85 10.72 -1.85
CA LYS A 107 -13.55 9.47 -1.59
C LYS A 107 -13.53 8.57 -2.83
N TYR A 108 -12.97 7.38 -2.68
CA TYR A 108 -12.95 6.34 -3.70
C TYR A 108 -13.93 5.23 -3.34
N ARG A 109 -14.76 4.86 -4.33
CA ARG A 109 -15.61 3.66 -4.28
C ARG A 109 -15.16 2.71 -5.37
N VAL A 110 -14.57 1.59 -4.97
CA VAL A 110 -13.95 0.62 -5.87
C VAL A 110 -14.61 -0.74 -5.67
N LEU A 111 -14.99 -1.39 -6.77
CA LEU A 111 -15.43 -2.78 -6.75
C LEU A 111 -14.24 -3.67 -7.10
N ALA A 112 -13.76 -4.45 -6.14
CA ALA A 112 -12.68 -5.40 -6.33
C ALA A 112 -13.24 -6.80 -6.54
N THR A 113 -12.92 -7.44 -7.66
CA THR A 113 -13.35 -8.80 -7.98
C THR A 113 -12.15 -9.72 -8.08
N ARG A 114 -12.16 -10.81 -7.30
CA ARG A 114 -11.13 -11.84 -7.36
C ARG A 114 -11.35 -12.72 -8.58
N SER A 115 -10.49 -12.57 -9.58
CA SER A 115 -10.52 -13.36 -10.83
C SER A 115 -9.80 -14.71 -10.66
N ALA A 116 -8.70 -14.74 -9.89
CA ALA A 116 -7.96 -15.96 -9.55
C ALA A 116 -7.27 -15.82 -8.18
N ALA A 117 -6.61 -16.88 -7.71
CA ALA A 117 -5.93 -16.87 -6.40
C ALA A 117 -4.88 -15.74 -6.25
N GLY A 118 -4.24 -15.37 -7.37
CA GLY A 118 -3.26 -14.27 -7.46
C GLY A 118 -3.63 -13.20 -8.49
N LEU A 119 -4.91 -13.08 -8.87
CA LEU A 119 -5.36 -12.06 -9.83
C LEU A 119 -6.64 -11.39 -9.33
N CYS A 120 -6.61 -10.07 -9.25
CA CYS A 120 -7.75 -9.24 -8.87
C CYS A 120 -8.03 -8.22 -9.99
N THR A 121 -9.30 -8.01 -10.29
CA THR A 121 -9.73 -6.94 -11.20
C THR A 121 -10.47 -5.89 -10.39
N LEU A 122 -9.97 -4.65 -10.45
CA LEU A 122 -10.62 -3.50 -9.85
C LEU A 122 -11.51 -2.80 -10.89
N PHE A 123 -12.68 -2.36 -10.45
CA PHE A 123 -13.59 -1.54 -11.22
C PHE A 123 -13.84 -0.23 -10.48
N CYS A 124 -13.65 0.89 -11.18
CA CYS A 124 -13.89 2.23 -10.65
C CYS A 124 -14.41 3.13 -11.77
N ASN A 125 -15.58 3.74 -11.60
CA ASN A 125 -16.19 4.68 -12.55
C ASN A 125 -16.20 4.21 -14.02
N GLY A 126 -16.45 2.92 -14.27
CA GLY A 126 -16.43 2.32 -15.61
C GLY A 126 -15.05 1.89 -16.13
N GLY A 127 -13.97 2.33 -15.48
CA GLY A 127 -12.62 1.82 -15.71
C GLY A 127 -12.41 0.45 -15.09
N LYS A 128 -11.56 -0.37 -15.73
CA LYS A 128 -11.12 -1.67 -15.22
C LYS A 128 -9.60 -1.74 -15.17
N VAL A 129 -9.05 -2.34 -14.12
CA VAL A 129 -7.60 -2.57 -13.97
C VAL A 129 -7.39 -3.98 -13.42
N SER A 130 -6.58 -4.77 -14.12
CA SER A 130 -6.20 -6.11 -13.66
C SER A 130 -4.85 -6.06 -12.94
N VAL A 131 -4.81 -6.65 -11.75
CA VAL A 131 -3.69 -6.55 -10.82
C VAL A 131 -3.28 -7.94 -10.36
N GLY A 132 -2.01 -8.29 -10.58
CA GLY A 132 -1.42 -9.53 -10.07
C GLY A 132 -1.03 -9.40 -8.61
N LEU A 133 -1.18 -10.49 -7.85
CA LEU A 133 -1.02 -10.49 -6.40
C LEU A 133 -0.25 -11.70 -5.90
N ARG A 134 0.73 -11.44 -5.04
CA ARG A 134 1.49 -12.49 -4.34
C ARG A 134 1.81 -12.06 -2.92
N THR A 135 1.45 -12.89 -1.95
CA THR A 135 1.87 -12.68 -0.56
C THR A 135 3.35 -12.99 -0.41
N LEU A 136 4.07 -12.12 0.29
CA LEU A 136 5.48 -12.30 0.62
C LEU A 136 5.62 -13.00 1.99
N ALA A 137 6.73 -13.69 2.22
CA ALA A 137 6.97 -14.43 3.46
C ALA A 137 7.13 -13.52 4.70
N ASP A 138 7.46 -12.25 4.48
CA ASP A 138 7.62 -11.21 5.50
C ASP A 138 6.29 -10.54 5.90
N GLY A 139 5.15 -11.00 5.36
CA GLY A 139 3.84 -10.41 5.61
C GLY A 139 3.46 -9.27 4.66
N GLY A 140 4.34 -8.90 3.73
CA GLY A 140 4.04 -7.93 2.67
C GLY A 140 3.20 -8.51 1.53
N LEU A 141 2.76 -7.64 0.63
CA LEU A 141 2.03 -7.99 -0.59
C LEU A 141 2.78 -7.45 -1.79
N LEU A 142 3.10 -8.33 -2.73
CA LEU A 142 3.64 -7.95 -4.03
C LEU A 142 2.48 -7.75 -5.01
N VAL A 143 2.38 -6.52 -5.51
CA VAL A 143 1.38 -6.05 -6.45
C VAL A 143 2.03 -5.90 -7.82
N LEU A 144 1.51 -6.61 -8.82
CA LEU A 144 1.95 -6.51 -10.21
C LEU A 144 0.95 -5.66 -11.00
N LEU A 145 1.40 -4.50 -11.49
CA LEU A 145 0.60 -3.56 -12.29
C LEU A 145 1.41 -3.14 -13.52
N ASP A 146 0.83 -3.28 -14.72
CA ASP A 146 1.47 -2.89 -15.99
C ASP A 146 2.90 -3.44 -16.17
N GLY A 147 3.13 -4.70 -15.78
CA GLY A 147 4.43 -5.35 -15.86
C GLY A 147 5.45 -4.87 -14.83
N ARG A 148 5.05 -4.02 -13.87
CA ARG A 148 5.91 -3.52 -12.78
C ARG A 148 5.50 -4.13 -11.46
N SER A 149 6.50 -4.58 -10.71
CA SER A 149 6.33 -5.12 -9.36
C SER A 149 6.45 -4.01 -8.33
N HIS A 150 5.44 -3.91 -7.47
CA HIS A 150 5.34 -3.00 -6.35
C HIS A 150 5.14 -3.78 -5.06
N THR A 151 6.10 -3.71 -4.15
CA THR A 151 5.88 -4.24 -2.79
C THR A 151 4.95 -3.29 -2.03
N VAL A 152 4.10 -3.82 -1.16
CA VAL A 152 3.19 -3.05 -0.32
C VAL A 152 3.19 -3.66 1.07
N TYR A 153 3.49 -2.83 2.07
CA TYR A 153 3.30 -3.14 3.47
C TYR A 153 2.19 -2.26 4.02
N TRP A 154 1.42 -2.80 4.96
CA TRP A 154 0.30 -2.11 5.58
C TRP A 154 0.29 -2.36 7.08
N ARG A 155 -0.32 -1.42 7.81
CA ARG A 155 -0.61 -1.55 9.24
C ARG A 155 -1.97 -0.93 9.52
N GLU A 156 -2.83 -1.66 10.19
CA GLU A 156 -4.06 -1.11 10.76
C GLU A 156 -3.73 -0.28 11.99
N GLU A 157 -3.91 1.04 11.88
CA GLU A 157 -3.92 1.95 13.03
C GLU A 157 -5.38 2.24 13.43
N CYS A 158 -5.64 2.28 14.73
CA CYS A 158 -6.93 2.66 15.28
C CYS A 158 -7.13 4.19 15.19
N SER A 159 -7.26 4.75 13.98
CA SER A 159 -7.63 6.16 13.83
C SER A 159 -9.16 6.32 13.90
N SER A 160 -9.62 6.91 14.99
CA SER A 160 -11.01 7.28 15.25
C SER A 160 -11.57 8.21 14.16
N THR A 161 -12.78 7.88 13.69
CA THR A 161 -13.67 8.70 12.82
C THR A 161 -13.24 8.78 11.34
N ASP A 162 -14.04 8.15 10.48
CA ASP A 162 -14.05 8.28 9.02
C ASP A 162 -12.80 7.84 8.23
N GLY A 163 -12.40 6.57 8.40
CA GLY A 163 -11.81 5.76 7.31
C GLY A 163 -10.67 6.40 6.51
N GLN A 164 -9.87 7.27 7.14
CA GLN A 164 -8.80 8.00 6.48
C GLN A 164 -7.66 7.05 6.17
N PHE A 165 -7.43 6.83 4.88
CA PHE A 165 -6.47 5.88 4.34
C PHE A 165 -5.07 6.50 4.23
N GLN A 166 -4.71 7.43 5.14
CA GLN A 166 -3.57 8.33 4.92
C GLN A 166 -2.20 7.71 5.17
N ASP A 167 -2.05 6.76 6.10
CA ASP A 167 -0.70 6.31 6.51
C ASP A 167 -0.36 4.85 6.14
N PHE A 168 -1.07 4.28 5.16
CA PHE A 168 -0.99 2.86 4.86
C PHE A 168 0.07 2.42 3.84
N PHE A 169 0.84 3.33 3.25
CA PHE A 169 1.82 2.98 2.22
C PHE A 169 3.26 3.24 2.65
N ASP A 170 3.86 2.21 3.22
CA ASP A 170 5.31 2.07 3.20
C ASP A 170 5.75 1.38 1.91
N GLN A 171 6.23 2.21 0.98
CA GLN A 171 7.01 1.85 -0.21
C GLN A 171 6.33 0.99 -1.27
N ALA A 172 5.67 1.60 -2.27
CA ALA A 172 5.52 0.99 -3.59
C ALA A 172 6.90 0.94 -4.30
N ARG A 173 7.78 0.04 -3.86
CA ARG A 173 9.14 -0.09 -4.39
C ARG A 173 9.03 -0.69 -5.80
N LYS A 174 9.41 0.06 -6.85
CA LYS A 174 9.60 -0.49 -8.20
C LYS A 174 10.78 -1.46 -8.15
N ARG A 175 10.53 -2.77 -8.02
CA ARG A 175 11.54 -3.77 -8.39
C ARG A 175 11.41 -4.02 -9.88
N SER A 176 12.29 -3.39 -10.65
CA SER A 176 12.55 -3.70 -12.06
C SER A 176 13.44 -4.95 -12.13
N ASN A 177 12.91 -6.11 -11.74
CA ASN A 177 13.49 -7.38 -12.17
C ASN A 177 12.43 -8.09 -13.02
N PRO A 178 12.72 -8.46 -14.28
CA PRO A 178 11.88 -9.38 -15.01
C PRO A 178 11.92 -10.69 -14.24
N VAL A 179 10.83 -11.04 -13.56
CA VAL A 179 10.67 -12.40 -13.06
C VAL A 179 10.40 -13.23 -14.30
N GLU A 180 11.43 -13.92 -14.79
CA GLU A 180 11.28 -14.98 -15.78
C GLU A 180 10.24 -15.96 -15.24
N VAL A 181 9.13 -16.04 -15.97
CA VAL A 181 8.09 -17.03 -15.74
C VAL A 181 8.64 -18.34 -16.29
N ALA A 182 9.10 -19.21 -15.39
CA ALA A 182 9.28 -20.63 -15.66
C ALA A 182 7.98 -21.37 -15.36
#